data_AF-A0A963JXY3-F1
#
_entry.id   AF-A0A963JXY3-F1
#
_cell.length_a   1.000
_cell.length_b   1.000
_cell.length_c   1.000
_cell.angle_alpha   90.00
_cell.angle_beta   90.00
_cell.angle_gamma   90.00
#
_symmetry.space_group_name_H-M   'P 1'
#
loop_
_entity.id
_entity.type
_entity.pdbx_description
1 polymer ?
#
loop_
_entity_poly.entity_id
_entity_poly.type
_entity_poly.pdbx_seq_one_letter_code
_entity_poly.pdbx_strand_id
1 'polypeptide(L)'
;MTPLDILIMAAGKGTRMKSRIPKVLQRLGGRALLRHVLDQAVHLQARSAIVITGHCATEVEAVTAGAASVGGGFDLKFVRQEPQLGTGHAVQ
;
A
#
# COMPACT_ATOMS: atom_id res chain seq x y z
N MET A 1 6.82 23.32 -7.60
CA MET A 1 6.88 22.21 -6.64
C MET A 1 7.70 21.09 -7.26
N THR A 2 8.57 20.44 -6.49
CA THR A 2 9.30 19.25 -6.92
C THR A 2 8.34 18.07 -7.05
N PRO A 3 8.50 17.19 -8.06
CA PRO A 3 7.67 15.99 -8.18
C PRO A 3 7.89 15.07 -6.97
N LEU A 4 6.80 14.54 -6.42
CA LEU A 4 6.79 13.65 -5.26
C LEU A 4 6.36 12.24 -5.70
N ASP A 5 7.19 11.25 -5.42
CA ASP A 5 6.86 9.82 -5.57
C ASP A 5 6.90 9.16 -4.18
N ILE A 6 5.94 8.27 -3.93
CA ILE A 6 5.76 7.65 -2.62
C ILE A 6 5.95 6.14 -2.72
N LEU A 7 6.71 5.58 -1.77
CA LEU A 7 6.86 4.13 -1.62
C LEU A 7 6.15 3.68 -0.34
N ILE A 8 5.18 2.77 -0.46
CA ILE A 8 4.38 2.25 0.66
C ILE A 8 4.79 0.81 0.93
N MET A 9 5.49 0.57 2.04
CA MET A 9 5.92 -0.76 2.44
C MET A 9 4.79 -1.55 3.13
N ALA A 10 4.10 -2.40 2.36
CA ALA A 10 2.91 -3.15 2.81
C ALA A 10 3.09 -4.69 2.74
N ALA A 11 4.31 -5.21 2.56
CA ALA A 11 4.57 -6.64 2.34
C ALA A 11 4.60 -7.50 3.61
N GLY A 12 4.66 -6.88 4.79
CA GLY A 12 4.87 -7.57 6.05
C GLY A 12 3.67 -8.42 6.50
N LYS A 13 3.95 -9.59 7.10
CA LYS A 13 2.93 -10.53 7.61
C LYS A 13 2.05 -9.96 8.73
N GLY A 14 2.52 -8.96 9.49
CA GLY A 14 1.74 -8.35 10.56
C GLY A 14 1.42 -9.29 11.75
N THR A 15 2.30 -10.25 12.05
CA THR A 15 2.05 -11.33 13.03
C THR A 15 1.60 -10.87 14.42
N ARG A 16 2.08 -9.70 14.88
CA ARG A 16 1.68 -9.10 16.16
C ARG A 16 0.17 -8.76 16.23
N MET A 17 -0.49 -8.61 15.08
CA MET A 17 -1.93 -8.38 15.01
C MET A 17 -2.76 -9.60 15.44
N LYS A 18 -2.18 -10.81 15.43
CA LYS A 18 -2.87 -12.07 15.74
C LYS A 18 -4.21 -12.22 14.99
N SER A 19 -4.24 -11.83 13.73
CA SER A 19 -5.44 -11.81 12.88
C SER A 19 -5.17 -12.52 11.55
N ARG A 20 -6.21 -13.14 10.99
CA ARG A 20 -6.18 -13.71 9.63
C ARG A 20 -6.28 -12.64 8.55
N ILE A 21 -6.89 -11.49 8.85
CA ILE A 21 -6.97 -10.33 7.95
C ILE A 21 -5.58 -9.65 7.94
N PRO A 22 -4.98 -9.42 6.75
CA PRO A 22 -3.70 -8.73 6.62
C PRO A 22 -3.71 -7.37 7.33
N LYS A 23 -2.60 -6.99 7.99
CA LYS A 23 -2.52 -5.74 8.78
C LYS A 23 -3.04 -4.52 8.00
N VAL A 24 -2.66 -4.41 6.73
CA VAL A 24 -2.99 -3.26 5.88
C VAL A 24 -4.47 -3.19 5.47
N LEU A 25 -5.19 -4.31 5.58
CA LEU A 25 -6.63 -4.42 5.29
C LEU A 25 -7.52 -4.31 6.54
N GLN A 26 -6.92 -4.27 7.73
CA GLN A 26 -7.64 -3.95 8.96
C GLN A 26 -8.38 -2.63 8.82
N ARG A 27 -9.59 -2.55 9.37
CA ARG A 27 -10.45 -1.38 9.18
C ARG A 27 -10.33 -0.41 10.35
N LEU A 28 -10.24 0.88 10.02
CA LEU A 28 -10.36 2.00 10.93
C LEU A 28 -11.35 3.00 10.33
N GLY A 29 -12.41 3.34 11.06
CA GLY A 29 -13.48 4.20 10.55
C GLY A 29 -14.18 3.62 9.30
N GLY A 30 -14.31 2.29 9.23
CA GLY A 30 -14.95 1.59 8.10
C GLY A 30 -14.07 1.40 6.86
N ARG A 31 -12.88 2.01 6.78
CA ARG A 31 -11.95 1.90 5.65
C ARG A 31 -10.68 1.12 6.02
N ALA A 32 -10.08 0.43 5.07
CA ALA A 32 -8.80 -0.27 5.26
C ALA A 32 -7.68 0.71 5.65
N LEU A 33 -6.75 0.29 6.51
CA LEU A 33 -5.59 1.12 6.91
C LEU A 33 -4.80 1.63 5.71
N LEU A 34 -4.58 0.78 4.69
CA LEU A 34 -3.89 1.18 3.46
C LEU A 34 -4.61 2.29 2.69
N ARG A 35 -5.95 2.33 2.75
CA ARG A 35 -6.73 3.37 2.07
C ARG A 35 -6.46 4.74 2.65
N HIS A 36 -6.30 4.86 3.97
CA HIS A 36 -5.95 6.12 4.60
C HIS A 36 -4.60 6.64 4.11
N VAL A 37 -3.61 5.76 3.94
CA VAL A 37 -2.28 6.14 3.42
C VAL A 37 -2.36 6.60 1.96
N LEU A 38 -3.12 5.89 1.12
CA LEU A 38 -3.32 6.26 -0.28
C LEU A 38 -4.08 7.59 -0.42
N ASP A 39 -5.12 7.82 0.37
CA ASP A 39 -5.85 9.09 0.39
C ASP A 39 -4.91 10.25 0.76
N GLN A 40 -3.96 10.04 1.69
CA GLN A 40 -2.93 11.04 2.02
C GLN A 40 -1.92 11.26 0.89
N ALA A 41 -1.50 10.21 0.16
CA ALA A 41 -0.64 10.35 -1.00
C ALA A 41 -1.28 11.25 -2.09
N VAL A 42 -2.59 11.07 -2.32
CA VAL A 42 -3.37 11.93 -3.22
C VAL A 42 -3.49 13.35 -2.67
N HIS A 43 -3.74 13.51 -1.36
CA HIS A 43 -3.84 14.83 -0.72
C HIS A 43 -2.53 15.63 -0.82
N LEU A 44 -1.38 14.95 -0.73
CA LEU A 44 -0.05 15.52 -0.93
C LEU A 44 0.27 15.83 -2.41
N GLN A 45 -0.66 15.57 -3.34
CA GLN A 45 -0.48 15.74 -4.78
C GLN A 45 0.75 14.96 -5.30
N ALA A 46 0.98 13.75 -4.76
CA ALA A 46 2.03 12.88 -5.26
C ALA A 46 1.75 12.52 -6.73
N ARG A 47 2.82 12.45 -7.51
CA ARG A 47 2.77 11.98 -8.91
C ARG A 47 2.47 10.49 -8.96
N SER A 48 3.11 9.72 -8.10
CA SER A 48 2.96 8.27 -8.08
C SER A 48 3.04 7.69 -6.67
N ALA A 49 2.43 6.52 -6.49
CA ALA A 49 2.67 5.67 -5.34
C ALA A 49 2.95 4.23 -5.79
N ILE A 50 3.99 3.64 -5.23
CA ILE A 50 4.31 2.22 -5.39
C ILE A 50 4.01 1.52 -4.07
N VAL A 51 3.06 0.58 -4.08
CA VAL A 51 2.72 -0.24 -2.92
C VAL A 51 3.48 -1.56 -3.04
N ILE A 52 4.40 -1.79 -2.11
CA ILE A 52 5.13 -3.05 -2.04
C ILE A 52 4.26 -4.06 -1.27
N THR A 53 3.77 -5.08 -1.95
CA THR A 53 2.91 -6.14 -1.42
C THR A 53 3.72 -7.41 -1.18
N GLY A 54 3.19 -8.34 -0.41
CA GLY A 54 3.88 -9.58 -0.07
C GLY A 54 2.89 -10.58 0.51
N HIS A 55 2.81 -10.68 1.84
CA HIS A 55 1.85 -11.58 2.46
C HIS A 55 0.41 -11.22 2.05
N CYS A 56 -0.31 -12.20 1.48
CA CYS A 56 -1.65 -12.02 0.90
C CYS A 56 -1.72 -10.91 -0.16
N ALA A 57 -0.65 -10.73 -0.96
CA ALA A 57 -0.55 -9.69 -1.98
C ALA A 57 -1.79 -9.57 -2.88
N THR A 58 -2.32 -10.70 -3.37
CA THR A 58 -3.51 -10.71 -4.23
C THR A 58 -4.74 -10.09 -3.56
N GLU A 59 -4.97 -10.37 -2.27
CA GLU A 59 -6.08 -9.78 -1.50
C GLU A 59 -5.86 -8.27 -1.30
N VAL A 60 -4.64 -7.88 -0.96
CA VAL A 60 -4.27 -6.46 -0.76
C VAL A 60 -4.45 -5.67 -2.05
N GLU A 61 -3.93 -6.17 -3.17
CA GLU A 61 -4.04 -5.59 -4.52
C GLU A 61 -5.51 -5.47 -4.92
N ALA A 62 -6.31 -6.52 -4.76
CA ALA A 62 -7.73 -6.51 -5.13
C ALA A 62 -8.55 -5.48 -4.34
N VAL A 63 -8.33 -5.37 -3.02
CA VAL A 63 -9.07 -4.42 -2.17
C VAL A 63 -8.64 -2.96 -2.44
N THR A 64 -7.41 -2.74 -2.90
CA THR A 64 -6.86 -1.40 -3.11
C THR A 64 -6.84 -0.93 -4.56
N ALA A 65 -7.09 -1.81 -5.53
CA ALA A 65 -7.23 -1.44 -6.94
C ALA A 65 -8.32 -0.36 -7.15
N GLY A 66 -9.43 -0.43 -6.39
CA GLY A 66 -10.49 0.60 -6.42
C GLY A 66 -10.10 1.96 -5.82
N ALA A 67 -8.93 2.08 -5.19
CA ALA A 67 -8.40 3.36 -4.71
C ALA A 67 -7.61 4.12 -5.79
N ALA A 68 -7.15 3.43 -6.85
CA ALA A 68 -6.42 4.04 -7.97
C ALA A 68 -7.25 5.05 -8.76
N SER A 69 -8.58 5.01 -8.66
CA SER A 69 -9.51 5.81 -9.46
C SER A 69 -9.66 7.27 -8.99
N VAL A 70 -8.88 7.71 -7.99
CA VAL A 70 -9.06 9.02 -7.36
C VAL A 70 -8.02 10.02 -7.86
N GLY A 71 -8.37 10.76 -8.92
CA GLY A 71 -7.63 11.94 -9.40
C GLY A 71 -6.79 11.68 -10.64
N GLY A 72 -7.12 12.40 -11.74
CA GLY A 72 -6.63 12.18 -13.11
C GLY A 72 -5.14 12.45 -13.39
N GLY A 73 -4.26 11.99 -12.52
CA GLY A 73 -2.80 12.09 -12.67
C GLY A 73 -1.99 11.31 -11.62
N PHE A 74 -2.64 10.56 -10.72
CA PHE A 74 -1.98 9.75 -9.69
C PHE A 74 -1.72 8.33 -10.20
N ASP A 75 -0.44 7.97 -10.38
CA ASP A 75 -0.03 6.64 -10.86
C ASP A 75 0.18 5.67 -9.68
N LEU A 76 -0.76 4.73 -9.49
CA LEU A 76 -0.68 3.70 -8.45
C LEU A 76 -0.15 2.38 -9.03
N LYS A 77 0.97 1.90 -8.50
CA LYS A 77 1.59 0.62 -8.89
C LYS A 77 1.72 -0.31 -7.71
N PHE A 78 1.81 -1.60 -8.02
CA PHE A 78 2.08 -2.67 -7.05
C PHE A 78 3.35 -3.41 -7.45
N VAL A 79 4.19 -3.71 -6.46
CA VAL A 79 5.39 -4.53 -6.62
C VAL A 79 5.39 -5.58 -5.53
N ARG A 80 5.67 -6.84 -5.89
CA ARG A 80 5.70 -7.94 -4.92
C ARG A 80 7.10 -8.11 -4.34
N GLN A 81 7.19 -8.19 -3.01
CA GLN A 81 8.38 -8.60 -2.29
C GLN A 81 8.29 -10.09 -1.94
N GLU A 82 8.95 -10.93 -2.74
CA GLU A 82 8.99 -12.38 -2.55
C GLU A 82 10.44 -12.89 -2.74
N PRO A 83 11.10 -13.44 -1.70
CA PRO A 83 10.66 -13.58 -0.31
C PRO A 83 10.71 -12.27 0.51
N GLN A 84 9.98 -12.22 1.63
CA GLN A 84 9.94 -11.06 2.54
C GLN A 84 11.18 -11.03 3.45
N LEU A 85 12.30 -10.50 2.95
CA LEU A 85 13.60 -10.45 3.67
C LEU A 85 13.81 -9.18 4.52
N GLY A 86 12.75 -8.42 4.79
CA GLY A 86 12.80 -7.21 5.62
C GLY A 86 12.65 -5.92 4.81
N THR A 87 12.68 -4.77 5.49
CA THR A 87 12.37 -3.47 4.88
C THR A 87 13.48 -2.96 3.96
N GLY A 88 14.76 -3.27 4.24
CA GLY A 88 15.87 -2.93 3.35
C GLY A 88 15.72 -3.60 1.97
N HIS A 89 15.47 -4.91 1.96
CA HIS A 89 15.17 -5.67 0.74
C HIS A 89 13.93 -5.16 -0.01
N ALA A 90 12.99 -4.52 0.69
CA ALA A 90 11.77 -4.02 0.05
C ALA A 90 12.04 -2.80 -0.86
N VAL A 91 13.16 -2.10 -0.66
CA VAL A 91 13.51 -0.86 -1.36
C VAL A 91 14.56 -1.09 -2.46
N GLN A 92 15.15 -2.28 -2.53
CA GLN A 92 16.15 -2.66 -3.54
C GLN A 92 15.53 -2.99 -4.90
#